data_AF-A0A7R9UGW8-F1
#
_entry.id   AF-A0A7R9UGW8-F1
#
_cell.length_a   1.000
_cell.length_b   1.000
_cell.length_c   1.000
_cell.angle_alpha   90.00
_cell.angle_beta   90.00
_cell.angle_gamma   90.00
#
_symmetry.space_group_name_H-M   'P 1'
#
loop_
_entity.id
_entity.type
_entity.pdbx_description
1 polymer ?
#
loop_
_entity_poly.entity_id
_entity_poly.type
_entity_poly.pdbx_seq_one_letter_code
_entity_poly.pdbx_strand_id
1 'polypeptide(L)'
;RGRGGGDRGGGGGRGGGGRGFGGGRGFGGRGGGGFRDEGPPDSVVVLGAYLHACEGDIIVKHSVEKVPYFNAPIYLENKSQVGKVDEIFGQISEAMCSVKPTEGIVASSFKAGDKLYINPEKLLPLQRFLPQPKGAGGGRGARGGARGGRG
;
A
#
# COMPACT_ATOMS: atom_id res chain seq x y z
N ARG A 1 -56.98 7.46 -49.77
CA ARG A 1 -57.32 6.04 -50.02
C ARG A 1 -56.14 5.25 -49.43
N GLY A 2 -56.17 4.72 -48.21
CA GLY A 2 -57.13 3.76 -47.68
C GLY A 2 -56.59 2.35 -47.92
N ARG A 3 -56.60 1.52 -46.86
CA ARG A 3 -56.28 0.07 -46.77
C ARG A 3 -54.84 -0.23 -46.33
N GLY A 4 -54.59 -1.01 -45.28
CA GLY A 4 -55.52 -1.76 -44.43
C GLY A 4 -54.79 -2.92 -43.75
N GLY A 5 -55.41 -3.41 -42.69
CA GLY A 5 -55.21 -4.74 -42.09
C GLY A 5 -53.90 -4.89 -41.30
N GLY A 6 -53.88 -5.15 -40.01
CA GLY A 6 -54.89 -5.84 -39.22
C GLY A 6 -54.39 -7.23 -38.85
N ASP A 7 -54.63 -7.56 -37.58
CA ASP A 7 -54.92 -8.90 -37.12
C ASP A 7 -53.74 -9.80 -36.72
N ARG A 8 -53.60 -9.84 -35.38
CA ARG A 8 -53.57 -11.05 -34.51
C ARG A 8 -52.26 -11.12 -33.72
N GLY A 9 -52.22 -10.86 -32.42
CA GLY A 9 -53.24 -11.14 -31.42
C GLY A 9 -52.75 -12.30 -30.55
N GLY A 10 -52.92 -12.15 -29.24
CA GLY A 10 -52.62 -13.16 -28.22
C GLY A 10 -51.53 -12.65 -27.29
N GLY A 11 -51.86 -11.98 -26.18
CA GLY A 11 -52.76 -12.47 -25.13
C GLY A 11 -51.85 -13.02 -24.04
N GLY A 12 -51.61 -12.28 -22.97
CA GLY A 12 -52.50 -12.27 -21.81
C GLY A 12 -51.84 -13.13 -20.73
N GLY A 13 -51.28 -12.53 -19.69
CA GLY A 13 -51.95 -12.45 -18.39
C GLY A 13 -50.86 -12.30 -17.33
N ARG A 14 -50.92 -11.25 -16.51
CA ARG A 14 -51.60 -11.22 -15.20
C ARG A 14 -50.81 -11.96 -14.10
N GLY A 15 -50.31 -11.16 -13.17
CA GLY A 15 -49.77 -11.57 -11.87
C GLY A 15 -48.55 -10.71 -11.56
N GLY A 16 -48.51 -9.85 -10.56
CA GLY A 16 -49.35 -9.67 -9.38
C GLY A 16 -48.44 -9.08 -8.30
N GLY A 17 -48.96 -8.12 -7.52
CA GLY A 17 -48.27 -7.57 -6.34
C GLY A 17 -47.12 -6.62 -6.70
N GLY A 18 -47.08 -5.38 -6.24
CA GLY A 18 -47.34 -4.96 -4.89
C GLY A 18 -46.03 -4.48 -4.28
N ARG A 19 -45.96 -3.17 -4.02
CA ARG A 19 -45.29 -2.55 -2.86
C ARG A 19 -43.77 -2.73 -2.73
N GLY A 20 -43.06 -1.61 -2.86
CA GLY A 20 -41.92 -1.28 -2.00
C GLY A 20 -40.63 -2.05 -2.27
N PHE A 21 -39.76 -1.48 -3.10
CA PHE A 21 -38.32 -1.67 -2.91
C PHE A 21 -37.77 -0.51 -2.09
N GLY A 22 -38.00 -0.60 -0.78
CA GLY A 22 -37.04 -0.07 0.17
C GLY A 22 -35.75 -0.88 0.10
N GLY A 23 -34.64 -0.22 0.40
CA GLY A 23 -33.29 -0.81 0.39
C GLY A 23 -32.35 0.08 -0.43
N GLY A 24 -31.99 1.26 0.03
CA GLY A 24 -31.09 1.37 1.18
C GLY A 24 -29.68 0.98 0.72
N ARG A 25 -28.86 1.99 0.43
CA ARG A 25 -27.39 2.01 0.25
C ARG A 25 -27.11 3.34 -0.48
N GLY A 26 -27.14 4.47 0.22
CA GLY A 26 -26.00 4.79 1.07
C GLY A 26 -24.73 4.82 0.22
N PHE A 27 -24.62 5.75 -0.74
CA PHE A 27 -23.32 6.13 -1.31
C PHE A 27 -22.57 7.01 -0.28
N GLY A 28 -22.45 6.47 0.94
CA GLY A 28 -21.42 6.83 1.89
C GLY A 28 -20.26 5.89 1.65
N GLY A 29 -19.06 6.43 1.56
CA GLY A 29 -17.85 5.62 1.51
C GLY A 29 -17.26 5.46 0.12
N ARG A 30 -17.05 6.56 -0.60
CA ARG A 30 -15.77 6.70 -1.30
C ARG A 30 -14.71 6.95 -0.23
N GLY A 31 -14.47 5.90 0.55
CA GLY A 31 -13.42 5.86 1.55
C GLY A 31 -12.15 6.25 0.82
N GLY A 32 -11.60 7.40 1.20
CA GLY A 32 -10.18 7.61 1.01
C GLY A 32 -9.49 6.33 1.45
N GLY A 33 -8.43 5.96 0.73
CA GLY A 33 -7.46 5.01 1.24
C GLY A 33 -6.81 5.65 2.47
N GLY A 34 -7.57 5.75 3.55
CA GLY A 34 -7.07 5.98 4.87
C GLY A 34 -6.08 4.86 5.07
N PHE A 35 -4.85 5.26 5.36
CA PHE A 35 -3.86 4.44 6.00
C PHE A 35 -4.60 3.56 7.00
N ARG A 36 -4.91 2.32 6.59
CA ARG A 36 -5.52 1.37 7.50
C ARG A 36 -4.48 1.23 8.59
N ASP A 37 -4.91 1.40 9.83
CA ASP A 37 -4.27 0.75 10.96
C ASP A 37 -4.36 -0.75 10.68
N GLU A 38 -3.45 -1.18 9.80
CA GLU A 38 -3.19 -2.55 9.43
C GLU A 38 -2.68 -3.13 10.73
N GLY A 39 -3.54 -3.92 11.38
CA GLY A 39 -3.31 -4.45 12.71
C GLY A 39 -1.92 -5.09 12.83
N PRO A 40 -1.48 -5.40 14.06
CA PRO A 40 -0.14 -5.89 14.32
C PRO A 40 0.26 -6.98 13.32
N PRO A 41 1.41 -6.85 12.65
CA PRO A 41 1.74 -7.66 11.48
C PRO A 41 1.88 -9.15 11.84
N ASP A 42 1.57 -10.02 10.88
CA ASP A 42 1.68 -11.48 11.03
C ASP A 42 3.09 -11.90 11.43
N SER A 43 4.10 -11.22 10.88
CA SER A 43 5.50 -11.39 11.23
C SER A 43 6.25 -10.06 11.15
N VAL A 44 7.34 -9.97 11.90
CA VAL A 44 8.27 -8.83 11.85
C VAL A 44 9.67 -9.36 11.59
N VAL A 45 10.45 -8.61 10.81
CA VAL A 45 11.85 -8.88 10.52
C VAL A 45 12.72 -7.78 11.10
N VAL A 46 13.96 -8.11 11.46
CA VAL A 46 14.92 -7.11 11.98
C VAL A 46 15.17 -6.08 10.88
N LEU A 47 14.90 -4.81 11.18
CA LEU A 47 15.24 -3.67 10.32
C LEU A 47 16.70 -3.26 10.54
N GLY A 48 17.08 -3.14 11.81
CA GLY A 48 18.37 -2.60 12.20
C GLY A 48 18.52 -2.45 13.70
N ALA A 49 19.64 -1.86 14.08
CA ALA A 49 19.99 -1.61 15.48
C ALA A 49 19.91 -0.12 15.79
N TYR A 50 19.34 0.21 16.94
CA TYR A 50 19.35 1.56 17.50
C TYR A 50 20.79 2.06 17.63
N LEU A 51 21.03 3.29 17.18
CA LEU A 51 22.32 3.96 17.27
C LEU A 51 22.33 4.99 18.39
N HIS A 52 21.46 6.00 18.28
CA HIS A 52 21.28 7.07 19.26
C HIS A 52 19.96 7.82 19.01
N ALA A 53 19.57 8.67 19.96
CA ALA A 53 18.47 9.61 19.79
C ALA A 53 18.99 10.93 19.20
N CYS A 54 18.25 11.50 18.26
CA CYS A 54 18.55 12.81 17.67
C CYS A 54 17.27 13.65 17.63
N GLU A 55 17.24 14.77 18.35
CA GLU A 55 16.08 15.69 18.39
C GLU A 55 14.72 15.05 18.74
N GLY A 56 14.74 13.93 19.47
CA GLY A 56 13.54 13.17 19.83
C GLY A 56 13.19 12.04 18.86
N ASP A 57 13.90 11.91 17.74
CA ASP A 57 13.80 10.78 16.83
C ASP A 57 14.78 9.67 17.19
N ILE A 58 14.41 8.45 16.80
CA ILE A 58 15.24 7.25 16.96
C ILE A 58 16.06 7.07 15.68
N ILE A 59 17.38 7.06 15.80
CA ILE A 59 18.28 6.76 14.67
C ILE A 59 18.64 5.28 14.67
N VAL A 60 18.39 4.62 13.55
CA VAL A 60 18.61 3.18 13.37
C VAL A 60 19.66 2.94 12.29
N LYS A 61 20.69 2.14 12.58
CA LYS A 61 21.60 1.61 11.57
C LYS A 61 20.95 0.40 10.91
N HIS A 62 20.74 0.52 9.60
CA HIS A 62 20.06 -0.50 8.82
C HIS A 62 20.94 -1.75 8.67
N SER A 63 20.31 -2.93 8.71
CA SER A 63 21.01 -4.22 8.59
C SER A 63 20.52 -5.09 7.43
N VAL A 64 19.52 -4.63 6.68
CA VAL A 64 18.85 -5.39 5.61
C VAL A 64 19.29 -4.87 4.24
N GLU A 65 19.21 -5.70 3.21
CA GLU A 65 19.49 -5.27 1.83
C GLU A 65 18.31 -4.53 1.17
N LYS A 66 17.20 -4.33 1.88
CA LYS A 66 15.95 -3.76 1.36
C LYS A 66 15.62 -2.46 2.05
N VAL A 67 15.17 -1.48 1.30
CA VAL A 67 14.88 -0.12 1.80
C VAL A 67 13.46 -0.07 2.38
N PRO A 68 13.23 0.44 3.60
CA PRO A 68 11.88 0.55 4.15
C PRO A 68 11.02 1.56 3.38
N TYR A 69 9.70 1.41 3.43
CA TYR A 69 8.79 2.45 2.96
C TYR A 69 8.83 3.66 3.90
N PHE A 70 8.65 4.86 3.34
CA PHE A 70 8.36 6.04 4.16
C PHE A 70 7.07 5.86 4.95
N ASN A 71 7.03 6.37 6.17
CA ASN A 71 5.94 6.19 7.13
C ASN A 71 5.61 4.73 7.46
N ALA A 72 6.51 3.77 7.18
CA ALA A 72 6.31 2.39 7.59
C ALA A 72 6.33 2.28 9.12
N PRO A 73 5.37 1.58 9.75
CA PRO A 73 5.40 1.33 11.18
C PRO A 73 6.63 0.52 11.59
N ILE A 74 7.24 0.91 12.70
CA ILE A 74 8.38 0.24 13.32
C ILE A 74 7.93 -0.39 14.64
N TYR A 75 8.43 -1.60 14.88
CA TYR A 75 8.02 -2.46 15.99
C TYR A 75 9.21 -2.93 16.81
N LEU A 76 8.91 -3.43 18.01
CA LEU A 76 9.81 -4.27 18.79
C LEU A 76 9.59 -5.75 18.44
N GLU A 77 10.41 -6.62 19.02
CA GLU A 77 10.30 -8.08 18.83
C GLU A 77 8.93 -8.63 19.25
N ASN A 78 8.34 -8.05 20.29
CA ASN A 78 7.00 -8.38 20.77
C ASN A 78 5.86 -7.82 19.89
N LYS A 79 6.19 -7.24 18.72
CA LYS A 79 5.26 -6.58 17.77
C LYS A 79 4.58 -5.32 18.30
N SER A 80 5.03 -4.76 19.43
CA SER A 80 4.57 -3.45 19.87
C SER A 80 5.13 -2.37 18.94
N GLN A 81 4.24 -1.53 18.41
CA GLN A 81 4.64 -0.40 17.58
C GLN A 81 5.31 0.67 18.45
N VAL A 82 6.45 1.19 17.99
CA VAL A 82 7.22 2.24 18.67
C VAL A 82 7.26 3.55 17.91
N GLY A 83 6.96 3.52 16.61
CA GLY A 83 7.14 4.68 15.75
C GLY A 83 6.84 4.37 14.30
N LYS A 84 7.22 5.31 13.44
CA LYS A 84 7.17 5.17 11.97
C LYS A 84 8.43 5.76 11.34
N VAL A 85 8.85 5.21 10.20
CA VAL A 85 9.99 5.73 9.43
C VAL A 85 9.67 7.14 8.91
N ASP A 86 10.56 8.10 9.13
CA ASP A 86 10.42 9.47 8.63
C ASP A 86 11.40 9.73 7.48
N GLU A 87 12.70 9.50 7.72
CA GLU A 87 13.76 9.75 6.75
C GLU A 87 14.67 8.53 6.58
N ILE A 88 15.20 8.34 5.37
CA ILE A 88 16.19 7.31 5.02
C ILE A 88 17.38 8.01 4.40
N PHE A 89 18.55 7.83 5.00
CA PHE A 89 19.77 8.55 4.64
C PHE A 89 21.01 7.66 4.77
N GLY A 90 22.18 8.21 4.47
CA GLY A 90 23.46 7.47 4.50
C GLY A 90 23.81 6.81 3.18
N GLN A 91 24.91 6.06 3.19
CA GLN A 91 25.39 5.35 1.99
C GLN A 91 24.56 4.08 1.76
N ILE A 92 24.49 3.60 0.52
CA ILE A 92 23.70 2.39 0.19
C ILE A 92 24.16 1.15 0.99
N SER A 93 25.45 1.05 1.29
CA SER A 93 26.02 -0.03 2.11
C SER A 93 25.78 0.13 3.61
N GLU A 94 25.56 1.35 4.08
CA GLU A 94 25.43 1.70 5.49
C GLU A 94 24.26 2.67 5.70
N ALA A 95 23.10 2.31 5.15
CA ALA A 95 21.93 3.15 5.24
C ALA A 95 21.50 3.29 6.71
N MET A 96 20.92 4.43 7.02
CA MET A 96 20.33 4.76 8.30
C MET A 96 18.91 5.26 8.06
N CYS A 97 18.06 5.12 9.07
CA CYS A 97 16.74 5.75 9.04
C CYS A 97 16.42 6.42 10.37
N SER A 98 15.72 7.55 10.29
CA SER A 98 15.07 8.16 11.43
C SER A 98 13.67 7.57 11.60
N VAL A 99 13.30 7.31 12.85
CA VAL A 99 12.00 6.81 13.23
C VAL A 99 11.38 7.83 14.17
N LYS A 100 10.24 8.38 13.76
CA LYS A 100 9.41 9.27 14.56
C LYS A 100 8.66 8.43 15.60
N PRO A 101 8.95 8.57 16.90
CA PRO A 101 8.29 7.77 17.92
C PRO A 101 6.79 8.05 17.98
N THR A 102 6.00 7.04 18.37
CA THR A 102 4.60 7.25 18.73
C THR A 102 4.50 7.89 20.13
N GLU A 103 3.31 8.37 20.47
CA GLU A 103 3.05 8.93 21.80
C GLU A 103 3.44 7.96 22.93
N GLY A 104 4.12 8.48 23.96
CA GLY A 104 4.61 7.70 25.09
C GLY A 104 5.93 6.96 24.85
N ILE A 105 6.48 6.95 23.64
CA ILE A 105 7.79 6.40 23.34
C ILE A 105 8.85 7.50 23.37
N VAL A 106 9.91 7.28 24.14
CA VAL A 106 11.01 8.24 24.29
C VAL A 106 12.24 7.70 23.59
N ALA A 107 12.76 8.40 22.59
CA ALA A 107 13.90 7.92 21.80
C ALA A 107 15.16 7.62 22.63
N SER A 108 15.37 8.32 23.74
CA SER A 108 16.51 8.12 24.64
C SER A 108 16.35 6.95 25.62
N SER A 109 15.18 6.28 25.66
CA SER A 109 15.01 5.09 26.51
C SER A 109 15.65 3.82 25.93
N PHE A 110 15.97 3.84 24.64
CA PHE A 110 16.64 2.74 23.94
C PHE A 110 18.14 2.77 24.18
N LYS A 111 18.78 1.60 24.08
CA LYS A 111 20.22 1.44 24.18
C LYS A 111 20.83 1.15 22.81
N ALA A 112 22.07 1.61 22.61
CA ALA A 112 22.85 1.26 21.42
C ALA A 112 22.86 -0.26 21.22
N GLY A 113 22.46 -0.71 20.03
CA GLY A 113 22.34 -2.14 19.71
C GLY A 113 20.93 -2.74 19.85
N ASP A 114 19.97 -2.03 20.46
CA ASP A 114 18.59 -2.52 20.56
C ASP A 114 17.99 -2.73 19.16
N LYS A 115 17.41 -3.91 18.93
CA LYS A 115 16.87 -4.28 17.63
C LYS A 115 15.50 -3.67 17.42
N LEU A 116 15.31 -3.02 16.28
CA LEU A 116 14.00 -2.60 15.79
C LEU A 116 13.59 -3.44 14.59
N TYR A 117 12.28 -3.60 14.45
CA TYR A 117 11.67 -4.54 13.54
C TYR A 117 10.65 -3.84 12.63
N ILE A 118 10.40 -4.44 11.47
CA ILE A 118 9.46 -3.92 10.47
C ILE A 118 8.67 -5.08 9.86
N ASN A 119 7.47 -4.80 9.35
CA ASN A 119 6.75 -5.75 8.53
C ASN A 119 7.53 -5.99 7.21
N PRO A 120 7.85 -7.25 6.83
CA PRO A 120 8.59 -7.57 5.61
C PRO A 120 7.92 -7.05 4.32
N GLU A 121 6.61 -6.84 4.31
CA GLU A 121 5.86 -6.29 3.17
C GLU A 121 6.09 -4.78 2.99
N LYS A 122 6.59 -4.09 4.01
CA LYS A 122 6.94 -2.67 3.97
C LYS A 122 8.42 -2.45 3.67
N LEU A 123 9.02 -3.36 2.89
CA LEU A 123 10.39 -3.28 2.39
C LEU A 123 10.42 -3.29 0.85
N LEU A 124 11.18 -2.36 0.28
CA LEU A 124 11.41 -2.19 -1.15
C LEU A 124 12.75 -2.81 -1.58
N PRO A 125 12.80 -3.51 -2.71
CA PRO A 125 14.05 -4.05 -3.24
C PRO A 125 14.99 -2.90 -3.66
N LEU A 126 16.28 -3.01 -3.28
CA LEU A 126 17.29 -1.98 -3.53
C LEU A 126 17.42 -1.59 -5.01
N GLN A 127 17.16 -2.52 -5.92
CA GLN A 127 17.19 -2.27 -7.37
C GLN A 127 16.27 -1.11 -7.77
N ARG A 128 15.20 -0.82 -7.02
CA ARG A 128 14.32 0.35 -7.27
C ARG A 128 15.04 1.69 -7.14
N PHE A 129 16.14 1.72 -6.39
CA PHE A 129 16.94 2.92 -6.11
C PHE A 129 18.27 2.94 -6.90
N LEU A 130 18.59 1.88 -7.64
CA LEU A 130 19.77 1.82 -8.50
C LEU A 130 19.40 2.15 -9.96
N PRO A 131 20.34 2.69 -10.76
CA PRO A 131 20.14 2.89 -12.18
C PRO A 131 19.75 1.56 -12.84
N GLN A 132 18.59 1.54 -13.48
CA GLN A 132 18.16 0.37 -14.23
C GLN A 132 18.99 0.27 -15.51
N PRO A 133 19.44 -0.93 -15.91
CA PRO A 133 20.08 -1.11 -17.20
C PRO A 133 19.12 -0.64 -18.30
N LYS A 134 19.66 0.03 -19.33
CA LYS A 134 18.88 0.55 -20.45
C LYS A 134 18.01 -0.58 -21.04
N GLY A 135 16.69 -0.45 -20.91
CA GLY A 135 15.70 -1.43 -21.38
C GLY A 135 14.95 -2.22 -20.30
N ALA A 136 15.35 -2.13 -19.02
CA ALA A 136 14.65 -2.80 -17.90
C ALA A 136 13.45 -2.00 -17.32
N GLY A 137 13.15 -0.84 -17.90
CA GLY A 137 11.88 -0.15 -17.65
C GLY A 137 10.74 -1.06 -18.09
N GLY A 138 10.00 -1.61 -17.13
CA GLY A 138 8.85 -2.48 -17.37
C GLY A 138 8.01 -1.95 -18.52
N GLY A 139 7.73 -2.84 -19.48
CA GLY A 139 7.03 -2.55 -20.72
C GLY A 139 5.78 -1.71 -20.52
N ARG A 140 5.95 -0.40 -20.61
CA ARG A 140 4.99 0.55 -21.17
C ARG A 140 5.66 1.24 -22.35
N GLY A 141 6.28 0.44 -23.20
CA GLY A 141 6.79 0.83 -24.50
C GLY A 141 6.13 -0.04 -25.56
N ALA A 142 5.58 0.62 -26.57
CA ALA A 142 5.18 0.08 -27.87
C ALA A 142 3.87 -0.73 -27.95
N ARG A 143 2.72 -0.04 -27.89
CA ARG A 143 1.67 -0.29 -28.90
C ARG A 143 1.89 0.64 -30.08
N GLY A 144 2.99 0.41 -30.78
CA GLY A 144 3.29 0.99 -32.08
C GLY A 144 4.11 -0.03 -32.85
N GLY A 145 3.50 -0.71 -33.82
CA GLY A 145 4.21 -1.68 -34.66
C GLY A 145 3.34 -2.74 -35.33
N ALA A 146 2.64 -2.33 -36.40
CA ALA A 146 2.33 -3.09 -37.61
C ALA A 146 1.97 -4.59 -37.53
N ARG A 147 0.70 -4.90 -37.84
CA ARG A 147 0.28 -6.13 -38.55
C ARG A 147 -1.05 -5.80 -39.22
N GLY A 148 -1.06 -5.35 -40.46
CA GLY A 148 -0.90 -6.21 -41.63
C GLY A 148 -2.25 -6.23 -42.33
N GLY A 149 -2.29 -5.74 -43.57
CA GLY A 149 -3.52 -5.60 -44.35
C GLY A 149 -4.30 -6.91 -44.52
N ARG A 150 -5.59 -6.77 -44.75
CA ARG A 150 -6.45 -7.80 -45.34
C ARG A 150 -7.80 -7.17 -45.74
N GLY A 151 -8.14 -7.34 -47.02
CA GLY A 151 -9.51 -7.34 -47.54
C GLY A 151 -10.12 -5.99 -47.81
#